data_AF-A0A535C966-F1
#
_entry.id   AF-A0A535C966-F1
#
_cell.length_a   1.000
_cell.length_b   1.000
_cell.length_c   1.000
_cell.angle_alpha   90.00
_cell.angle_beta   90.00
_cell.angle_gamma   90.00
#
_symmetry.space_group_name_H-M   'P 1'
#
loop_
_entity.id
_entity.type
_entity.pdbx_description
1 polymer ?
#
loop_
_entity_poly.entity_id
_entity_poly.type
_entity_poly.pdbx_seq_one_letter_code
_entity_poly.pdbx_strand_id
1 'polypeptide(L)' 'MQQSQQTSVSNTYYNLVSVLYHALESAQTAATYVRDAQQSGDQQLAQFFQSVQQTANQQAQQAQQLLARSSR' A
#
# COMPACT_ATOMS: atom_id res chain seq x y z
N MET A 1 8.28 -29.54 -0.15
CA MET A 1 9.39 -28.83 -0.80
C MET A 1 9.25 -27.36 -0.47
N GLN A 2 10.13 -26.80 0.37
CA GLN A 2 10.14 -25.36 0.67
C GLN A 2 11.27 -24.74 -0.17
N GLN A 3 10.93 -23.90 -1.13
CA GLN A 3 11.94 -23.19 -1.92
C GLN A 3 12.48 -22.01 -1.11
N SER A 4 13.68 -22.19 -0.57
CA SER A 4 14.51 -21.14 -0.01
C SER A 4 15.06 -20.28 -1.14
N GLN A 5 14.47 -19.10 -1.37
CA GLN A 5 15.10 -18.06 -2.17
C GLN A 5 16.00 -17.22 -1.25
N GLN A 6 17.28 -17.61 -1.18
CA GLN A 6 18.36 -16.83 -0.60
C GLN A 6 18.94 -15.90 -1.66
N THR A 7 18.57 -14.63 -1.61
CA THR A 7 19.45 -13.53 -2.00
C THR A 7 19.81 -12.77 -0.72
N SER A 8 21.10 -12.62 -0.47
CA SER A 8 21.65 -12.12 0.80
C SER A 8 21.46 -10.62 1.02
N VAL A 9 21.12 -9.85 -0.01
CA VAL A 9 20.45 -8.54 0.12
C VAL A 9 18.95 -8.84 0.28
N SER A 10 18.66 -9.22 1.53
CA SER A 10 17.43 -9.71 2.15
C SER A 10 16.12 -9.65 1.36
N ASN A 11 15.48 -10.81 1.23
CA ASN A 11 14.04 -10.97 0.97
C ASN A 11 13.19 -9.93 1.74
N THR A 12 13.58 -9.51 2.94
CA THR A 12 12.90 -8.45 3.70
C THR A 12 12.92 -7.09 3.01
N TYR A 13 14.04 -6.65 2.42
CA TYR A 13 14.09 -5.37 1.71
C TYR A 13 13.16 -5.41 0.48
N TYR A 14 13.27 -6.47 -0.31
CA TYR A 14 12.37 -6.72 -1.43
C TYR A 14 10.90 -6.72 -0.99
N ASN A 15 10.55 -7.48 0.06
CA ASN A 15 9.19 -7.57 0.59
C ASN A 15 8.65 -6.22 1.06
N LEU A 16 9.47 -5.43 1.74
CA LEU A 16 9.06 -4.10 2.20
C LEU A 16 8.86 -3.14 1.03
N VAL A 17 9.71 -3.20 -0.02
CA VAL A 17 9.50 -2.44 -1.25
C VAL A 17 8.22 -2.89 -1.95
N SER A 18 7.94 -4.19 -2.04
CA SER A 18 6.70 -4.72 -2.64
C SER A 18 5.46 -4.26 -1.87
N VAL A 19 5.49 -4.32 -0.53
CA VAL A 19 4.38 -3.82 0.30
C VAL A 19 4.19 -2.31 0.11
N LEU A 20 5.28 -1.53 0.11
CA LEU A 20 5.22 -0.09 -0.15
C LEU A 20 4.59 0.21 -1.51
N TYR A 21 5.03 -0.48 -2.56
CA TYR A 21 4.49 -0.32 -3.91
C TYR A 21 2.97 -0.58 -3.95
N HIS A 22 2.51 -1.72 -3.44
CA HIS A 22 1.08 -2.07 -3.49
C HIS A 22 0.23 -1.18 -2.59
N ALA A 23 0.76 -0.69 -1.47
CA ALA A 23 0.07 0.28 -0.64
C ALA A 23 -0.13 1.61 -1.38
N LEU A 24 0.89 2.11 -2.09
CA LEU A 24 0.77 3.31 -2.91
C LEU A 24 -0.19 3.12 -4.10
N GLU A 25 -0.12 1.98 -4.78
CA GLU A 25 -1.04 1.61 -5.87
C GLU A 25 -2.49 1.51 -5.38
N SER A 26 -2.71 0.91 -4.20
CA SER A 26 -4.03 0.84 -3.56
C SER A 26 -4.56 2.22 -3.20
N ALA A 27 -3.72 3.11 -2.64
CA ALA A 27 -4.10 4.48 -2.33
C ALA A 27 -4.48 5.28 -3.59
N GLN A 28 -3.71 5.12 -4.67
CA GLN A 28 -4.00 5.77 -5.95
C GLN A 28 -5.31 5.26 -6.57
N THR A 29 -5.52 3.95 -6.54
CA THR A 29 -6.72 3.32 -7.07
C THR A 29 -7.95 3.72 -6.27
N ALA A 30 -7.87 3.72 -4.94
CA ALA A 30 -8.93 4.18 -4.05
C ALA A 30 -9.28 5.66 -4.30
N ALA A 31 -8.30 6.52 -4.60
CA ALA A 31 -8.56 7.92 -4.94
C ALA A 31 -9.40 8.07 -6.22
N THR A 32 -9.20 7.21 -7.21
CA THR A 32 -10.05 7.17 -8.41
C THR A 32 -11.48 6.75 -8.04
N TYR A 33 -11.63 5.69 -7.25
CA TYR A 33 -12.95 5.22 -6.83
C TYR A 33 -13.72 6.22 -5.95
N VAL A 34 -13.02 6.99 -5.11
CA VAL A 34 -13.62 8.12 -4.39
C VAL A 34 -14.23 9.13 -5.37
N ARG A 35 -13.50 9.50 -6.42
CA ARG A 35 -14.00 10.45 -7.43
C ARG A 35 -15.21 9.88 -8.18
N ASP A 36 -15.15 8.62 -8.58
CA ASP A 36 -16.24 7.97 -9.30
C ASP A 36 -17.51 7.89 -8.43
N ALA A 37 -17.37 7.53 -7.15
CA ALA A 37 -18.48 7.50 -6.19
C ALA A 37 -19.05 8.90 -5.89
N GLN A 38 -18.20 9.92 -5.82
CA GLN A 38 -18.65 11.31 -5.67
C GLN A 38 -19.42 11.79 -6.91
N GLN A 39 -18.97 11.42 -8.11
CA GLN A 39 -19.65 11.76 -9.37
C GLN A 39 -21.00 11.05 -9.51
N SER A 40 -21.14 9.83 -9.00
CA SER A 40 -22.41 9.09 -8.99
C SER A 40 -23.35 9.50 -7.85
N GLY A 41 -22.89 10.33 -6.91
CA GLY A 41 -23.67 10.75 -5.75
C GLY A 41 -23.74 9.69 -4.64
N ASP A 42 -22.98 8.61 -4.73
CA ASP A 42 -22.95 7.56 -3.71
C ASP A 42 -21.98 7.91 -2.58
N GLN A 43 -22.52 8.59 -1.57
CA GLN A 43 -21.73 9.02 -0.41
C GLN A 43 -21.21 7.86 0.44
N GLN A 44 -21.91 6.72 0.48
CA GLN A 44 -21.48 5.57 1.28
C GLN A 44 -20.25 4.92 0.64
N LEU A 45 -20.26 4.74 -0.68
CA LEU A 45 -19.08 4.26 -1.42
C LEU A 45 -17.92 5.24 -1.34
N ALA A 46 -18.18 6.55 -1.46
CA ALA A 46 -17.12 7.56 -1.34
C ALA A 46 -16.41 7.48 0.03
N GLN A 47 -17.18 7.36 1.12
CA GLN A 47 -16.61 7.20 2.47
C GLN A 47 -15.84 5.88 2.62
N PHE A 48 -16.38 4.78 2.09
CA PHE A 48 -15.70 3.50 2.10
C PHE A 48 -14.34 3.59 1.39
N PHE A 49 -14.30 4.06 0.15
CA PHE A 49 -13.04 4.18 -0.60
C PHE A 49 -12.08 5.18 0.03
N GLN A 50 -12.58 6.23 0.69
CA GLN A 50 -11.73 7.15 1.44
C GLN A 50 -11.04 6.45 2.63
N SER A 51 -11.74 5.56 3.35
CA SER A 51 -11.14 4.77 4.42
C SER A 51 -10.10 3.76 3.92
N VAL A 52 -10.34 3.16 2.74
CA VAL A 52 -9.37 2.30 2.05
C VAL A 52 -8.11 3.10 1.71
N GLN A 53 -8.27 4.29 1.11
CA GLN A 53 -7.16 5.17 0.78
C GLN A 53 -6.34 5.55 2.02
N GLN A 54 -7.00 5.91 3.12
CA GLN A 54 -6.34 6.26 4.38
C GLN A 54 -5.52 5.09 4.94
N THR A 55 -6.10 3.88 4.96
CA THR A 55 -5.43 2.67 5.42
C THR A 55 -4.21 2.36 4.57
N ALA A 56 -4.34 2.44 3.24
CA ALA A 56 -3.24 2.22 2.31
C ALA A 56 -2.10 3.24 2.51
N ASN A 57 -2.43 4.52 2.72
CA ASN A 57 -1.42 5.55 3.05
C ASN A 57 -0.68 5.25 4.36
N GLN A 58 -1.38 4.79 5.40
CA GLN A 58 -0.74 4.40 6.67
C GLN A 58 0.22 3.21 6.49
N GLN A 59 -0.19 2.20 5.72
CA GLN A 59 0.66 1.05 5.39
C GLN A 59 1.91 1.47 4.61
N ALA A 60 1.75 2.36 3.61
CA ALA A 60 2.88 2.90 2.85
C ALA A 60 3.87 3.64 3.76
N GLN A 61 3.38 4.51 4.66
CA GLN A 61 4.23 5.21 5.63
C GLN A 61 4.98 4.25 6.55
N GLN A 62 4.30 3.22 7.06
CA GLN A 62 4.93 2.21 7.92
C GLN A 62 6.01 1.42 7.17
N ALA A 63 5.73 0.97 5.95
CA ALA A 63 6.70 0.26 5.10
C ALA A 63 7.93 1.14 4.81
N GLN A 64 7.73 2.43 4.52
CA GLN A 64 8.82 3.39 4.30
C GLN A 64 9.68 3.57 5.56
N GLN A 65 9.08 3.68 6.75
CA GLN A 65 9.82 3.78 8.01
C GLN A 65 10.64 2.52 8.30
N LEU A 66 10.11 1.33 8.00
CA LEU A 66 10.83 0.07 8.15
C LEU A 66 12.00 -0.03 7.16
N LEU A 67 11.79 0.32 5.89
CA LEU A 67 12.85 0.37 4.88
C LEU A 67 14.01 1.26 5.31
N ALA A 68 13.72 2.45 5.83
CA ALA A 68 14.73 3.40 6.31
C ALA A 68 15.54 2.89 7.51
N ARG A 69 14.99 1.94 8.29
CA ARG A 69 15.70 1.26 9.38
C ARG A 69 16.53 0.08 8.87
N SER A 70 16.02 -0.63 7.86
CA SER A 70 16.67 -1.81 7.27
C SER A 70 17.80 -1.48 6.27
N SER A 71 17.89 -0.22 5.82
CA SER A 71 18.95 0.26 4.92
C SER A 71 20.17 0.85 5.64
N ARG A 72 20.21 0.79 6.98
CA ARG A 72 21.34 1.25 7.82
C ARG A 72 22.29 0.12 8.19
#